data_AF-A0A6J6VXT8-F1
#
_entry.id   AF-A0A6J6VXT8-F1
#
_cell.length_a   1.000
_cell.length_b   1.000
_cell.length_c   1.000
_cell.angle_alpha   90.00
_cell.angle_beta   90.00
_cell.angle_gamma   90.00
#
_symmetry.space_group_name_H-M   'P 1'
#
loop_
_entity.id
_entity.type
_entity.pdbx_description
1 polymer ?
#
loop_
_entity_poly.entity_id
_entity_poly.type
_entity_poly.pdbx_seq_one_letter_code
_entity_poly.pdbx_strand_id
1 'polypeptide(L)'
;MILESDSPIYEATLISFADLMNNSFRYEDVKARLGEHEFGILIHGDEVLATQLIRRFVARWAIEGNPDSVILYASAKFSQGEAALTFINRLDDEALSQSDF
;
A
#
# COMPACT_ATOMS: atom_id res chain seq x y z
N MET A 1 -23.71 -13.42 -25.41
CA MET A 1 -23.25 -14.23 -24.27
C MET A 1 -21.96 -13.59 -23.80
N ILE A 2 -22.09 -12.62 -22.90
CA ILE A 2 -20.95 -11.99 -22.23
C ILE A 2 -20.61 -12.95 -21.09
N LEU A 3 -19.39 -13.45 -21.06
CA LEU A 3 -18.89 -14.23 -19.94
C LEU A 3 -18.65 -13.21 -18.81
N GLU A 4 -19.63 -13.04 -17.91
CA GLU A 4 -19.36 -12.46 -16.59
C GLU A 4 -18.45 -13.44 -15.86
N SER A 5 -17.15 -13.13 -15.80
CA SER A 5 -16.22 -13.83 -14.92
C SER A 5 -15.95 -12.94 -13.72
N ASP A 6 -16.66 -13.18 -12.62
CA ASP A 6 -16.60 -12.38 -11.39
C ASP A 6 -15.30 -12.58 -10.57
N SER A 7 -14.24 -13.22 -11.10
CA SER A 7 -13.07 -13.62 -10.28
C SER A 7 -11.67 -13.43 -10.90
N PRO A 8 -11.43 -13.63 -12.21
CA PRO A 8 -10.05 -13.63 -12.73
C PRO A 8 -9.35 -12.27 -12.71
N ILE A 9 -10.09 -11.18 -12.98
CA ILE A 9 -9.53 -9.83 -13.12
C ILE A 9 -9.17 -9.22 -11.75
N TYR A 10 -9.99 -9.47 -10.74
CA TYR A 10 -9.75 -9.00 -9.37
C TYR A 10 -8.51 -9.68 -8.76
N GLU A 11 -8.41 -11.00 -8.90
CA GLU A 11 -7.22 -11.73 -8.45
C GLU A 11 -5.97 -11.27 -9.21
N ALA A 12 -6.05 -11.06 -10.53
CA ALA A 12 -4.93 -10.55 -11.30
C ALA A 12 -4.46 -9.18 -10.80
N THR A 13 -5.40 -8.28 -10.46
CA THR A 13 -5.08 -6.94 -9.94
C THR A 13 -4.36 -7.03 -8.59
N LEU A 14 -4.85 -7.87 -7.68
CA LEU A 14 -4.22 -8.09 -6.36
C LEU A 14 -2.83 -8.72 -6.48
N ILE A 15 -2.64 -9.67 -7.41
CA ILE A 15 -1.35 -10.28 -7.69
C ILE A 15 -0.37 -9.23 -8.23
N SER A 16 -0.79 -8.45 -9.24
CA SER A 16 0.04 -7.37 -9.80
C SER A 16 0.40 -6.32 -8.75
N PHE A 17 -0.51 -5.97 -7.85
CA PHE A 17 -0.24 -5.05 -6.74
C PHE A 17 0.80 -5.61 -5.78
N ALA A 18 0.66 -6.88 -5.36
CA ALA A 18 1.63 -7.53 -4.48
C ALA A 18 3.02 -7.64 -5.13
N ASP A 19 3.07 -7.96 -6.43
CA ASP A 19 4.32 -8.01 -7.19
C ASP A 19 4.98 -6.63 -7.29
N LEU A 20 4.22 -5.58 -7.60
CA LEU A 20 4.75 -4.23 -7.64
C LEU A 20 5.26 -3.80 -6.26
N MET A 21 4.54 -4.13 -5.18
CA MET A 21 4.96 -3.82 -3.81
C MET A 21 6.28 -4.50 -3.46
N ASN A 22 6.42 -5.79 -3.77
CA ASN A 22 7.65 -6.53 -3.52
C ASN A 22 8.87 -5.96 -4.26
N ASN A 23 8.65 -5.36 -5.44
CA ASN A 23 9.71 -4.77 -6.26
C ASN A 23 9.88 -3.25 -6.08
N SER A 24 9.05 -2.60 -5.26
CA SER A 24 9.08 -1.14 -5.06
C SER A 24 9.65 -0.70 -3.71
N PHE A 25 9.64 -1.60 -2.72
CA PHE A 25 10.15 -1.36 -1.38
C PHE A 25 11.43 -2.16 -1.13
N ARG A 26 12.19 -1.79 -0.10
CA ARG A 26 13.49 -2.38 0.15
C ARG A 26 13.34 -3.77 0.77
N TYR A 27 14.42 -4.53 0.77
CA TYR A 27 14.44 -5.88 1.32
C TYR A 27 14.20 -5.87 2.84
N GLU A 28 14.72 -4.85 3.55
CA GLU A 28 14.54 -4.68 4.99
C GLU A 28 13.16 -4.16 5.42
N ASP A 29 12.35 -3.65 4.48
CA ASP A 29 10.99 -3.19 4.79
C ASP A 29 10.05 -4.41 4.88
N VAL A 30 9.24 -4.48 5.94
CA VAL A 30 8.30 -5.60 6.13
C VAL A 30 7.00 -5.27 5.39
N LYS A 31 6.49 -6.22 4.61
CA LYS A 31 5.27 -6.08 3.81
C LYS A 31 4.27 -7.14 4.24
N ALA A 32 3.00 -6.78 4.37
CA ALA A 32 1.94 -7.70 4.73
C ALA A 32 0.62 -7.32 4.06
N ARG A 33 -0.19 -8.33 3.73
CA ARG A 33 -1.60 -8.14 3.39
C ARG A 33 -2.40 -8.24 4.69
N LEU A 34 -3.12 -7.17 5.05
CA LEU A 34 -3.87 -7.05 6.29
C LEU A 34 -5.35 -7.41 6.11
N GLY A 35 -5.87 -7.17 4.91
CA GLY A 35 -7.26 -7.46 4.54
C GLY A 35 -7.38 -7.81 3.07
N GLU A 36 -8.61 -7.83 2.55
CA GLU A 36 -8.83 -8.20 1.15
C GLU A 36 -8.18 -7.19 0.19
N HIS A 37 -8.29 -5.91 0.47
CA HIS A 37 -7.74 -4.82 -0.35
C HIS A 37 -6.76 -3.93 0.43
N GLU A 38 -6.32 -4.40 1.60
CA GLU A 38 -5.52 -3.62 2.55
C GLU A 38 -4.14 -4.25 2.72
N PHE A 39 -3.13 -3.40 2.61
CA PHE A 39 -1.74 -3.80 2.70
C PHE A 39 -0.98 -2.84 3.61
N GLY A 40 -0.11 -3.41 4.44
CA GLY A 40 0.73 -2.67 5.37
C GLY A 40 2.20 -2.81 5.02
N ILE A 41 2.94 -1.72 5.19
CA ILE A 41 4.40 -1.71 5.03
C ILE A 41 5.02 -1.05 6.27
N LEU A 42 5.92 -1.77 6.94
CA LEU A 42 6.77 -1.20 7.97
C LEU A 42 8.08 -0.76 7.32
N ILE A 43 8.31 0.55 7.30
CA ILE A 43 9.46 1.17 6.67
C ILE A 43 10.50 1.51 7.73
N HIS A 44 11.73 1.01 7.56
CA HIS A 44 12.85 1.40 8.41
C HIS A 44 13.44 2.73 7.91
N GLY A 45 13.13 3.84 8.58
CA GLY A 45 13.62 5.16 8.20
C GLY A 45 12.85 6.30 8.84
N ASP A 46 13.02 7.50 8.29
CA ASP A 46 12.23 8.66 8.67
C ASP A 46 10.97 8.81 7.81
N GLU A 47 10.12 9.76 8.22
CA GLU A 47 8.85 10.05 7.57
C GLU A 47 9.03 10.62 6.15
N VAL A 48 10.14 11.32 5.90
CA VAL A 48 10.48 11.85 4.58
C VAL A 48 10.75 10.71 3.61
N LEU A 49 11.56 9.73 4.00
CA LEU A 49 11.82 8.54 3.21
C LEU A 49 10.53 7.74 2.97
N ALA A 50 9.73 7.52 4.01
CA ALA A 50 8.45 6.82 3.89
C ALA A 50 7.53 7.50 2.85
N THR A 51 7.43 8.84 2.93
CA THR A 51 6.65 9.66 2.00
C THR A 51 7.17 9.56 0.56
N GLN A 52 8.49 9.57 0.37
CA GLN A 52 9.09 9.43 -0.97
C GLN A 52 8.85 8.04 -1.56
N LEU A 53 9.00 6.99 -0.76
CA LEU A 53 8.77 5.60 -1.19
C LEU A 53 7.30 5.37 -1.58
N ILE A 54 6.35 5.85 -0.77
CA ILE A 54 4.93 5.66 -1.05
C ILE A 54 4.50 6.45 -2.29
N ARG A 55 4.93 7.72 -2.44
CA ARG A 55 4.65 8.51 -3.64
C ARG A 55 5.19 7.85 -4.90
N ARG A 56 6.41 7.33 -4.85
CA ARG A 56 7.00 6.58 -5.97
C ARG A 56 6.18 5.32 -6.28
N PHE A 57 5.74 4.59 -5.27
CA PHE A 57 4.92 3.39 -5.46
C PHE A 57 3.57 3.72 -6.11
N VAL A 58 2.86 4.76 -5.65
CA VAL A 58 1.58 5.17 -6.25
C VAL A 58 1.78 5.65 -7.69
N ALA A 59 2.82 6.44 -7.97
CA ALA A 59 3.13 6.87 -9.33
C ALA A 59 3.41 5.69 -10.27
N ARG A 60 4.13 4.67 -9.79
CA ARG A 60 4.37 3.45 -10.56
C ARG A 60 3.08 2.66 -10.79
N TRP A 61 2.22 2.55 -9.79
CA TRP A 61 0.92 1.89 -9.95
C TRP A 61 0.05 2.57 -11.01
N ALA A 62 0.05 3.91 -11.07
CA ALA A 62 -0.69 4.64 -12.09
C ALA A 62 -0.23 4.34 -13.54
N ILE A 63 1.00 3.83 -13.72
CA ILE A 63 1.58 3.51 -15.03
C ILE A 63 1.54 2.00 -15.33
N GLU A 64 1.89 1.17 -14.34
CA GLU A 64 2.11 -0.27 -14.47
C GLU A 64 0.92 -1.11 -13.97
N GLY A 65 0.03 -0.51 -13.16
CA GLY A 65 -1.09 -1.16 -12.49
C GLY A 65 -2.35 -1.24 -13.35
N ASN A 66 -3.46 -1.64 -12.72
CA ASN A 66 -4.76 -1.68 -13.36
C ASN A 66 -5.32 -0.25 -13.49
N PRO A 67 -5.68 0.22 -14.71
CA PRO A 67 -6.23 1.58 -14.92
C PRO A 67 -7.55 1.84 -14.17
N ASP A 68 -8.29 0.81 -13.81
CA ASP A 68 -9.56 0.92 -13.08
C ASP A 68 -9.39 0.90 -11.55
N SER A 69 -8.15 0.99 -11.03
CA SER A 69 -7.90 1.03 -9.59
C SER A 69 -7.01 2.18 -9.16
N VAL A 70 -7.22 2.61 -7.92
CA VAL A 70 -6.48 3.70 -7.27
C VAL A 70 -5.89 3.22 -5.95
N ILE A 71 -4.77 3.80 -5.55
CA ILE A 71 -4.18 3.57 -4.24
C ILE A 71 -4.48 4.75 -3.35
N LEU A 72 -5.13 4.46 -2.23
CA LEU A 72 -5.28 5.36 -1.10
C LEU A 72 -4.30 4.90 -0.01
N TYR A 73 -3.62 5.83 0.64
CA TYR A 73 -2.63 5.49 1.66
C TYR A 73 -2.62 6.48 2.83
N ALA A 74 -2.24 5.99 4.00
CA ALA A 74 -1.86 6.80 5.14
C ALA A 74 -0.50 6.34 5.66
N SER A 75 0.16 7.18 6.45
CA SER A 75 1.43 6.84 7.08
C SER A 75 1.51 7.43 8.47
N ALA A 76 2.02 6.64 9.41
CA ALA A 76 2.25 7.06 10.77
C ALA A 76 3.69 6.72 11.16
N LYS A 77 4.34 7.61 11.92
CA LYS A 77 5.66 7.35 12.51
C LYS A 77 5.51 6.66 13.86
N PHE A 78 6.18 5.53 14.06
CA PHE A 78 6.24 4.86 15.36
C PHE A 78 6.97 5.73 16.40
N SER A 79 6.40 5.88 17.59
CA SER A 79 6.99 6.63 18.69
C SER A 79 7.70 5.69 19.68
N GLN A 80 8.87 6.09 20.19
CA GLN A 80 9.61 5.27 21.13
C GLN A 80 8.78 5.00 22.40
N GLY A 81 8.62 3.72 22.76
CA GLY A 81 7.80 3.30 23.90
C GLY A 81 6.30 3.17 23.60
N GLU A 82 5.86 3.44 22.37
CA GLU A 82 4.50 3.19 21.91
C GLU A 82 4.24 1.69 21.81
N ALA A 83 3.08 1.23 22.24
CA ALA A 83 2.67 -0.15 22.01
C ALA A 83 2.32 -0.34 20.53
N ALA A 84 2.67 -1.49 19.95
CA ALA A 84 2.41 -1.76 18.53
C ALA A 84 0.93 -1.62 18.15
N LEU A 85 0.00 -2.03 19.04
CA LEU A 85 -1.43 -1.88 18.80
C LEU A 85 -1.86 -0.40 18.78
N THR A 86 -1.31 0.42 19.68
CA THR A 86 -1.58 1.87 19.69
C THR A 86 -1.09 2.52 18.39
N PHE A 87 0.08 2.11 17.91
CA PHE A 87 0.63 2.59 16.65
C PHE A 87 -0.28 2.23 15.45
N ILE A 88 -0.73 0.98 15.37
CA ILE A 88 -1.62 0.53 14.28
C ILE A 88 -2.97 1.24 14.35
N ASN A 89 -3.57 1.38 15.54
CA ASN A 89 -4.85 2.08 15.69
C ASN A 89 -4.73 3.55 15.24
N ARG A 90 -3.63 4.22 15.59
CA ARG A 90 -3.41 5.59 15.15
C ARG A 90 -3.27 5.69 13.63
N LEU A 91 -2.59 4.72 12.99
CA LEU A 91 -2.51 4.66 11.54
C LEU A 91 -3.89 4.48 10.89
N ASP A 92 -4.75 3.68 11.50
CA ASP A 92 -6.13 3.43 11.03
C ASP A 92 -7.03 4.66 11.16
N ASP A 93 -6.78 5.50 12.18
CA ASP A 93 -7.48 6.77 12.40
C ASP A 93 -7.03 7.89 11.43
N GLU A 94 -5.92 7.72 10.71
CA GLU A 94 -5.42 8.74 9.77
C GLU A 94 -6.27 8.83 8.50
N ALA A 95 -6.50 10.04 8.02
CA ALA A 95 -7.20 10.25 6.77
C ALA A 95 -6.37 9.73 5.58
N LEU A 96 -7.00 8.92 4.73
CA LEU A 96 -6.34 8.41 3.53
C LEU A 96 -6.05 9.54 2.55
N SER A 97 -4.80 9.60 2.11
CA SER A 97 -4.33 10.47 1.04
C SER A 97 -4.49 9.79 -0.31
N GLN A 98 -4.96 10.56 -1.28
CA GLN A 98 -4.88 10.24 -2.70
C GLN A 98 -3.80 11.14 -3.31
N SER A 99 -2.95 10.57 -4.16
CA SER A 99 -1.98 11.36 -4.92
C SER A 99 -2.52 11.56 -6.33
N ASP A 100 -2.86 12.81 -6.66
CA ASP A 100 -3.20 13.21 -8.02
C ASP A 100 -1.89 13.35 -8.79
N PHE A 101 -1.65 12.47 -9.76
CA PHE A 101 -0.52 12.54 -10.68
C PHE A 101 -0.96 13.07 -12.04
#